data_AF-A0A6N9A4F6-F1
#
_entry.id   AF-A0A6N9A4F6-F1
#
_cell.length_a   1.000
_cell.length_b   1.000
_cell.length_c   1.000
_cell.angle_alpha   90.00
_cell.angle_beta   90.00
_cell.angle_gamma   90.00
#
_symmetry.space_group_name_H-M   'P 1'
#
loop_
_entity.id
_entity.type
_entity.pdbx_description
1 polymer ?
#
loop_
_entity_poly.entity_id
_entity_poly.type
_entity_poly.pdbx_seq_one_letter_code
_entity_poly.pdbx_strand_id
1 'polypeptide(L)'
;MTLCKVLITSCGLFLLVACGEGGEVVVPTGPVCQTPLCDRPTLESLGYHPFYRKYVDAGGIPVISSEKTQDRALLVAREIVEEMLAHRPDVFAAMRTRGAYVGIMSRDEVTTDIPEHAHLADDPDVDWDERARGLGGTPQLPITTAGEENLLCLVADRYRGENILVHEFAHAIHLIGIDLVEPQIHSELRNLHASVLALGLWRDTYAGSNPVEYWAEGVQSWFDANQQPQAGVHNHVDTRAELKEYDPLLSTIIERFMGDRDWRPSCPG
;
A
#
# COMPACT_ATOMS: atom_id res chain seq x y z
N MET A 1 46.78 -36.72 0.09
CA MET A 1 46.73 -37.49 -1.17
C MET A 1 46.02 -38.81 -0.91
N THR A 2 44.75 -38.89 -1.28
CA THR A 2 44.04 -40.16 -1.44
C THR A 2 43.08 -39.97 -2.62
N LEU A 3 43.42 -40.59 -3.76
CA LEU A 3 42.53 -40.66 -4.92
C LEU A 3 41.42 -41.67 -4.60
N CYS A 4 40.16 -41.31 -4.86
CA CYS A 4 39.11 -42.30 -5.05
C CYS A 4 38.73 -42.33 -6.53
N LYS A 5 38.74 -43.54 -7.10
CA LYS A 5 38.61 -43.83 -8.53
C LYS A 5 37.22 -43.46 -9.06
N VAL A 6 37.22 -42.74 -10.18
CA VAL A 6 36.06 -42.53 -11.05
C VAL A 6 35.86 -43.76 -11.92
N LEU A 7 34.66 -44.32 -11.94
CA LEU A 7 34.22 -45.25 -12.98
C LEU A 7 33.28 -44.50 -13.93
N ILE A 8 33.76 -44.37 -15.15
CA ILE A 8 33.15 -43.66 -16.28
C ILE A 8 32.12 -44.58 -16.92
N THR A 9 30.90 -44.10 -17.09
CA THR A 9 30.09 -44.40 -18.29
C THR A 9 29.44 -43.12 -18.81
N SER A 10 29.37 -43.10 -20.14
CA SER A 10 29.28 -41.94 -21.02
C SER A 10 27.88 -41.33 -21.12
N CYS A 11 27.72 -40.09 -20.66
CA CYS A 11 27.24 -38.96 -21.44
C CYS A 11 27.29 -37.71 -20.57
N GLY A 12 28.07 -36.72 -21.00
CA GLY A 12 28.60 -35.68 -20.13
C GLY A 12 27.63 -34.52 -19.88
N LEU A 13 27.49 -34.18 -18.60
CA LEU A 13 27.57 -32.81 -18.11
C LEU A 13 28.08 -32.89 -16.65
N PHE A 14 29.26 -32.31 -16.39
CA PHE A 14 29.90 -32.36 -15.08
C PHE A 14 29.25 -31.35 -14.12
N LEU A 15 28.69 -31.80 -13.01
CA LEU A 15 28.49 -30.97 -11.83
C LEU A 15 29.35 -31.55 -10.70
N LEU A 16 30.44 -30.85 -10.36
CA LEU A 16 31.18 -31.09 -9.13
C LEU A 16 30.34 -30.56 -7.97
N VAL A 17 29.75 -31.44 -7.16
CA VAL A 17 29.23 -31.07 -5.85
C VAL A 17 30.32 -31.34 -4.82
N ALA A 18 30.91 -30.28 -4.30
CA ALA A 18 31.63 -30.34 -3.04
C ALA A 18 30.60 -30.18 -1.90
N CYS A 19 30.45 -31.20 -1.06
CA CYS A 19 29.80 -31.02 0.24
C CYS A 19 30.79 -30.29 1.15
N GLY A 20 30.53 -29.00 1.39
CA GLY A 20 31.14 -28.21 2.45
C GLY A 20 30.11 -27.99 3.56
N GLU A 21 30.55 -28.14 4.80
CA GLU A 21 29.77 -28.01 6.02
C GLU A 21 29.09 -26.65 6.16
N GLY A 22 27.82 -26.66 6.60
CA GLY A 22 27.16 -25.55 7.33
C GLY A 22 27.36 -24.13 6.79
N GLY A 23 26.95 -23.86 5.55
CA GLY A 23 26.81 -22.49 5.06
C GLY A 23 25.45 -21.91 5.40
N GLU A 24 25.41 -20.97 6.35
CA GLU A 24 24.24 -20.12 6.57
C GLU A 24 23.89 -19.38 5.27
N VAL A 25 22.62 -19.37 4.89
CA VAL A 25 22.16 -18.60 3.73
C VAL A 25 22.31 -17.12 4.07
N VAL A 26 23.40 -16.50 3.61
CA VAL A 26 23.57 -15.05 3.69
C VAL A 26 22.62 -14.42 2.67
N VAL A 27 21.44 -14.04 3.15
CA VAL A 27 20.61 -13.04 2.47
C VAL A 27 21.42 -11.74 2.50
N PRO A 28 21.68 -11.09 1.35
CA PRO A 28 22.51 -9.88 1.36
C PRO A 28 21.81 -8.81 2.18
N THR A 29 22.33 -8.56 3.38
CA THR A 29 21.95 -7.41 4.19
C THR A 29 22.60 -6.20 3.54
N GLY A 30 21.79 -5.43 2.80
CA GLY A 30 22.20 -4.12 2.33
C GLY A 30 22.69 -3.23 3.49
N PRO A 31 23.43 -2.16 3.19
CA PRO A 31 24.04 -1.31 4.21
C PRO A 31 22.97 -0.79 5.20
N VAL A 32 23.22 -1.02 6.49
CA VAL A 32 22.38 -0.52 7.58
C VAL A 32 22.65 0.97 7.75
N CYS A 33 21.64 1.79 7.48
CA CYS A 33 21.76 3.25 7.43
C CYS A 33 21.66 3.90 8.83
N GLN A 34 22.44 4.97 9.06
CA GLN A 34 22.46 5.72 10.34
C GLN A 34 21.79 7.11 10.26
N THR A 35 21.18 7.48 9.13
CA THR A 35 20.21 8.58 9.02
C THR A 35 18.96 8.08 8.26
N PRO A 36 17.75 8.62 8.50
CA PRO A 36 16.55 8.05 7.90
C PRO A 36 16.47 8.14 6.37
N LEU A 37 17.32 8.95 5.71
CA LEU A 37 17.09 9.41 4.33
C LEU A 37 18.34 9.52 3.43
N CYS A 38 19.52 9.06 3.84
CA CYS A 38 20.73 9.21 3.01
C CYS A 38 21.13 7.94 2.24
N ASP A 39 21.43 8.16 0.96
CA ASP A 39 22.36 7.49 0.05
C ASP A 39 22.34 5.96 -0.02
N ARG A 40 21.31 5.46 -0.72
CA ARG A 40 21.26 4.14 -1.33
C ARG A 40 21.78 4.25 -2.78
N PRO A 41 22.17 3.14 -3.46
CA PRO A 41 22.46 3.21 -4.89
C PRO A 41 21.28 3.92 -5.58
N THR A 42 21.56 4.76 -6.60
CA THR A 42 20.56 5.71 -7.13
C THR A 42 19.22 5.02 -7.30
N LEU A 43 18.09 5.67 -7.00
CA LEU A 43 16.78 5.04 -7.23
C LEU A 43 16.65 4.47 -8.65
N GLU A 44 17.36 5.08 -9.60
CA GLU A 44 17.65 4.57 -10.94
C GLU A 44 18.32 3.17 -10.99
N SER A 45 19.31 2.87 -10.16
CA SER A 45 19.90 1.52 -10.03
C SER A 45 18.92 0.47 -9.50
N LEU A 46 17.86 0.90 -8.81
CA LEU A 46 16.73 0.06 -8.40
C LEU A 46 15.61 0.03 -9.47
N GLY A 47 15.82 0.69 -10.60
CA GLY A 47 14.87 0.76 -11.72
C GLY A 47 13.79 1.84 -11.59
N TYR A 48 13.85 2.69 -10.56
CA TYR A 48 12.88 3.78 -10.40
C TYR A 48 13.21 4.98 -11.29
N HIS A 49 12.17 5.70 -11.69
CA HIS A 49 12.30 6.88 -12.52
C HIS A 49 13.18 7.96 -11.84
N PRO A 50 14.04 8.70 -12.57
CA PRO A 50 14.92 9.74 -12.00
C PRO A 50 14.22 10.92 -11.34
N PHE A 51 12.89 11.02 -11.47
CA PHE A 51 12.05 11.94 -10.70
C PHE A 51 12.20 11.70 -9.19
N TYR A 52 12.29 10.44 -8.78
CA TYR A 52 12.40 10.07 -7.39
C TYR A 52 13.82 10.30 -6.86
N ARG A 53 13.91 11.04 -5.75
CA ARG A 53 15.18 11.43 -5.11
C ARG A 53 15.25 11.02 -3.64
N LYS A 54 14.11 10.79 -2.99
CA LYS A 54 14.03 10.35 -1.59
C LYS A 54 13.42 8.97 -1.49
N TYR A 55 13.84 8.23 -0.47
CA TYR A 55 13.43 6.86 -0.23
C TYR A 55 13.46 6.56 1.27
N VAL A 56 12.45 5.84 1.78
CA VAL A 56 12.51 5.12 3.04
C VAL A 56 11.92 3.71 2.86
N ASP A 57 12.46 2.74 3.60
CA ASP A 57 11.97 1.35 3.55
C ASP A 57 10.87 1.14 4.59
N ALA A 58 9.71 0.64 4.17
CA ALA A 58 8.62 0.21 5.04
C ALA A 58 8.51 -1.32 5.01
N GLY A 59 9.41 -1.99 5.74
CA GLY A 59 9.46 -3.46 5.82
C GLY A 59 9.68 -4.20 4.49
N GLY A 60 10.29 -3.55 3.49
CA GLY A 60 10.49 -4.05 2.13
C GLY A 60 9.49 -3.51 1.10
N ILE A 61 8.54 -2.66 1.48
CA ILE A 61 7.75 -1.82 0.56
C ILE A 61 8.43 -0.44 0.49
N PRO A 62 8.97 -0.04 -0.68
CA PRO A 62 9.57 1.29 -0.85
C PRO A 62 8.56 2.42 -0.69
N VAL A 63 8.92 3.46 0.06
CA VAL A 63 8.23 4.74 0.09
C VAL A 63 9.16 5.78 -0.55
N ILE A 64 8.78 6.31 -1.70
CA ILE A 64 9.60 7.17 -2.54
C ILE A 64 8.93 8.52 -2.82
N SER A 65 9.73 9.53 -3.14
CA SER A 65 9.23 10.85 -3.55
C SER A 65 10.29 11.65 -4.29
N SER A 66 9.90 12.80 -4.83
CA SER A 66 10.84 13.78 -5.36
C SER A 66 11.66 14.43 -4.24
N GLU A 67 12.58 15.33 -4.61
CA GLU A 67 13.37 16.07 -3.64
C GLU A 67 12.56 17.14 -2.88
N LYS A 68 11.40 17.55 -3.41
CA LYS A 68 10.57 18.63 -2.85
C LYS A 68 9.78 18.19 -1.62
N THR A 69 9.36 16.92 -1.58
CA THR A 69 8.54 16.36 -0.50
C THR A 69 9.26 16.43 0.85
N GLN A 70 8.56 16.79 1.91
CA GLN A 70 9.13 16.80 3.26
C GLN A 70 9.49 15.40 3.74
N ASP A 71 10.69 15.27 4.30
CA ASP A 71 11.24 14.05 4.91
C ASP A 71 10.27 13.36 5.88
N ARG A 72 9.60 14.15 6.72
CA ARG A 72 8.61 13.64 7.68
C ARG A 72 7.39 13.00 7.02
N ALA A 73 6.99 13.41 5.81
CA ALA A 73 5.87 12.79 5.10
C ALA A 73 6.20 11.34 4.73
N LEU A 74 7.44 11.06 4.31
CA LEU A 74 7.88 9.69 4.02
C LEU A 74 7.88 8.83 5.29
N LEU A 75 8.26 9.39 6.44
CA LEU A 75 8.26 8.67 7.71
C LEU A 75 6.84 8.33 8.19
N VAL A 76 5.89 9.27 8.06
CA VAL A 76 4.47 9.02 8.36
C VAL A 76 3.90 7.96 7.41
N ALA A 77 4.19 8.07 6.11
CA ALA A 77 3.75 7.08 5.13
C ALA A 77 4.31 5.68 5.44
N ARG A 78 5.58 5.59 5.85
CA ARG A 78 6.19 4.34 6.30
C ARG A 78 5.43 3.74 7.49
N GLU A 79 5.14 4.55 8.51
CA GLU A 79 4.39 4.09 9.69
C GLU A 79 3.02 3.54 9.29
N ILE A 80 2.28 4.28 8.45
CA ILE A 80 0.96 3.83 7.94
C ILE A 80 1.08 2.47 7.24
N VAL A 81 2.06 2.31 6.34
CA VAL A 81 2.29 1.05 5.60
C VAL A 81 2.60 -0.11 6.56
N GLU A 82 3.51 0.11 7.52
CA GLU A 82 3.90 -0.91 8.50
C GLU A 82 2.71 -1.30 9.39
N GLU A 83 1.92 -0.33 9.84
CA GLU A 83 0.81 -0.55 10.77
C GLU A 83 -0.42 -1.17 10.09
N MET A 84 -0.74 -0.81 8.85
CA MET A 84 -1.84 -1.46 8.13
C MET A 84 -1.54 -2.93 7.80
N LEU A 85 -0.26 -3.32 7.66
CA LEU A 85 0.14 -4.68 7.28
C LEU A 85 0.59 -5.57 8.44
N ALA A 86 0.76 -5.04 9.66
CA ALA A 86 1.42 -5.80 10.73
C ALA A 86 0.66 -7.06 11.18
N HIS A 87 -0.65 -7.14 10.94
CA HIS A 87 -1.45 -8.30 11.33
C HIS A 87 -1.27 -9.49 10.38
N ARG A 88 -1.00 -9.24 9.08
CA ARG A 88 -0.92 -10.26 8.03
C ARG A 88 0.44 -10.25 7.32
N PRO A 89 1.49 -10.86 7.92
CA PRO A 89 2.82 -10.88 7.33
C PRO A 89 2.90 -11.65 6.00
N ASP A 90 1.97 -12.57 5.75
CA ASP A 90 1.80 -13.27 4.48
C ASP A 90 1.29 -12.34 3.37
N VAL A 91 0.31 -11.48 3.68
CA VAL A 91 -0.17 -10.41 2.77
C VAL A 91 0.95 -9.40 2.51
N PHE A 92 1.70 -9.01 3.55
CA PHE A 92 2.87 -8.14 3.41
C PHE A 92 3.93 -8.77 2.47
N ALA A 93 4.23 -10.06 2.63
CA ALA A 93 5.15 -10.78 1.75
C ALA A 93 4.63 -10.86 0.30
N ALA A 94 3.33 -11.06 0.09
CA ALA A 94 2.69 -11.05 -1.22
C ALA A 94 2.87 -9.70 -1.92
N MET A 95 2.59 -8.59 -1.22
CA MET A 95 2.77 -7.23 -1.77
C MET A 95 4.22 -6.95 -2.17
N ARG A 96 5.19 -7.35 -1.34
CA ARG A 96 6.63 -7.23 -1.67
C ARG A 96 7.01 -8.03 -2.92
N THR A 97 6.50 -9.26 -3.02
CA THR A 97 6.76 -10.14 -4.18
C THR A 97 6.17 -9.55 -5.47
N ARG A 98 5.04 -8.85 -5.37
CA ARG A 98 4.42 -8.12 -6.48
C ARG A 98 5.07 -6.77 -6.78
N GLY A 99 6.06 -6.35 -5.99
CA GLY A 99 6.75 -5.08 -6.17
C GLY A 99 5.86 -3.89 -5.86
N ALA A 100 5.01 -3.97 -4.82
CA ALA A 100 4.24 -2.83 -4.34
C ALA A 100 5.17 -1.75 -3.76
N TYR A 101 4.85 -0.49 -4.02
CA TYR A 101 5.55 0.68 -3.49
C TYR A 101 4.61 1.88 -3.35
N VAL A 102 5.04 2.88 -2.60
CA VAL A 102 4.27 4.08 -2.29
C VAL A 102 5.01 5.32 -2.78
N GLY A 103 4.33 6.20 -3.50
CA GLY A 103 4.84 7.50 -3.96
C GLY A 103 4.20 8.66 -3.20
N ILE A 104 5.00 9.56 -2.62
CA ILE A 104 4.49 10.75 -1.92
C ILE A 104 4.72 12.00 -2.76
N MET A 105 3.61 12.64 -3.16
CA MET A 105 3.62 13.89 -3.89
C MET A 105 3.88 15.06 -2.94
N SER A 106 4.75 15.99 -3.34
CA SER A 106 4.83 17.27 -2.66
C SER A 106 3.54 18.07 -2.86
N ARG A 107 3.28 19.05 -1.99
CA ARG A 107 2.17 20.01 -2.14
C ARG A 107 2.26 20.83 -3.44
N ASP A 108 3.47 20.95 -3.98
CA ASP A 108 3.79 21.73 -5.19
C ASP A 108 3.90 20.81 -6.44
N GLU A 109 3.36 19.59 -6.35
CA GLU A 109 3.29 18.56 -7.40
C GLU A 109 1.85 18.07 -7.52
N VAL A 110 1.47 17.55 -8.69
CA VAL A 110 0.12 17.03 -8.98
C VAL A 110 0.14 15.55 -9.36
N THR A 111 -1.03 14.94 -9.57
CA THR A 111 -1.16 13.49 -9.85
C THR A 111 -0.35 13.09 -11.08
N THR A 112 -0.39 13.88 -12.15
CA THR A 112 0.30 13.59 -13.40
C THR A 112 1.81 13.88 -13.36
N ASP A 113 2.32 14.54 -12.32
CA ASP A 113 3.78 14.68 -12.09
C ASP A 113 4.43 13.35 -11.67
N ILE A 114 3.64 12.43 -11.10
CA ILE A 114 4.09 11.07 -10.80
C ILE A 114 4.33 10.34 -12.13
N PRO A 115 5.55 9.86 -12.42
CA PRO A 115 5.89 9.28 -13.73
C PRO A 115 4.96 8.14 -14.16
N GLU A 116 4.52 7.32 -13.21
CA GLU A 116 3.62 6.20 -13.41
C GLU A 116 2.18 6.63 -13.77
N HIS A 117 1.80 7.87 -13.43
CA HIS A 117 0.48 8.44 -13.65
C HIS A 117 0.47 9.51 -14.76
N ALA A 118 1.62 9.84 -15.37
CA ALA A 118 1.73 10.89 -16.38
C ALA A 118 0.77 10.71 -17.58
N HIS A 119 0.42 9.48 -17.91
CA HIS A 119 -0.54 9.16 -18.98
C HIS A 119 -1.97 9.66 -18.69
N LEU A 120 -2.31 9.97 -17.44
CA LEU A 120 -3.62 10.51 -17.06
C LEU A 120 -3.81 11.97 -17.51
N ALA A 121 -2.73 12.68 -17.87
CA ALA A 121 -2.82 14.01 -18.47
C ALA A 121 -3.53 14.00 -19.85
N ASP A 122 -3.58 12.84 -20.50
CA ASP A 122 -4.22 12.65 -21.80
C ASP A 122 -5.69 12.20 -21.67
N ASP A 123 -6.24 12.08 -20.45
CA ASP A 123 -7.64 11.74 -20.23
C ASP A 123 -8.57 12.88 -20.70
N PRO A 124 -9.46 12.65 -21.67
CA PRO A 124 -10.31 13.71 -22.22
C PRO A 124 -11.50 14.08 -21.33
N ASP A 125 -11.85 13.23 -20.36
CA ASP A 125 -13.08 13.35 -19.58
C ASP A 125 -12.82 13.81 -18.14
N VAL A 126 -11.62 13.56 -17.60
CA VAL A 126 -11.26 13.83 -16.21
C VAL A 126 -9.94 14.58 -16.11
N ASP A 127 -9.98 15.74 -15.46
CA ASP A 127 -8.76 16.40 -14.99
C ASP A 127 -8.29 15.69 -13.71
N TRP A 128 -7.29 14.81 -13.84
CA TRP A 128 -6.76 14.02 -12.73
C TRP A 128 -5.98 14.82 -11.69
N ASP A 129 -5.45 15.98 -12.08
CA ASP A 129 -4.73 16.87 -11.18
C ASP A 129 -5.69 17.65 -10.28
N GLU A 130 -6.88 17.98 -10.79
CA GLU A 130 -7.99 18.47 -9.97
C GLU A 130 -8.71 17.34 -9.22
N ARG A 131 -8.85 16.15 -9.81
CA ARG A 131 -9.69 15.06 -9.27
C ARG A 131 -9.09 14.35 -8.06
N ALA A 132 -7.77 14.16 -8.01
CA ALA A 132 -7.15 13.28 -7.02
C ALA A 132 -5.85 13.87 -6.41
N ARG A 133 -5.56 13.50 -5.15
CA ARG A 133 -4.22 13.65 -4.53
C ARG A 133 -3.74 12.32 -3.94
N GLY A 134 -4.21 11.23 -4.54
CA GLY A 134 -3.83 9.87 -4.20
C GLY A 134 -4.54 8.92 -5.14
N LEU A 135 -3.90 7.80 -5.44
CA LEU A 135 -4.43 6.72 -6.25
C LEU A 135 -3.95 5.38 -5.70
N GLY A 136 -4.85 4.41 -5.62
CA GLY A 136 -4.56 3.07 -5.13
C GLY A 136 -3.79 2.24 -6.15
N GLY A 137 -2.78 1.52 -5.67
CA GLY A 137 -2.00 0.60 -6.49
C GLY A 137 -2.84 -0.58 -6.99
N THR A 138 -2.55 -1.00 -8.22
CA THR A 138 -3.17 -2.17 -8.86
C THR A 138 -2.12 -3.24 -9.18
N PRO A 139 -2.50 -4.48 -9.50
CA PRO A 139 -1.53 -5.50 -9.92
C PRO A 139 -0.70 -5.13 -11.15
N GLN A 140 -1.24 -4.28 -12.03
CA GLN A 140 -0.57 -3.82 -13.26
C GLN A 140 0.31 -2.60 -13.00
N LEU A 141 -0.11 -1.71 -12.11
CA LEU A 141 0.60 -0.51 -11.72
C LEU A 141 0.68 -0.44 -10.19
N PRO A 142 1.66 -1.11 -9.56
CA PRO A 142 1.66 -1.39 -8.13
C PRO A 142 2.20 -0.22 -7.28
N ILE A 143 1.87 1.01 -7.68
CA ILE A 143 2.17 2.24 -6.96
C ILE A 143 0.89 2.77 -6.30
N THR A 144 0.93 2.93 -4.98
CA THR A 144 -0.06 3.74 -4.26
C THR A 144 0.51 5.14 -4.08
N THR A 145 -0.28 6.19 -4.31
CA THR A 145 0.16 7.57 -4.11
C THR A 145 -0.70 8.32 -3.09
N ALA A 146 -0.09 9.32 -2.44
CA ALA A 146 -0.77 10.27 -1.57
C ALA A 146 -0.02 11.61 -1.53
N GLY A 147 -0.74 12.70 -1.26
CA GLY A 147 -0.17 14.04 -1.05
C GLY A 147 0.41 14.23 0.35
N GLU A 148 1.57 14.88 0.43
CA GLU A 148 2.21 15.19 1.72
C GLU A 148 1.35 16.10 2.60
N GLU A 149 0.51 16.96 2.01
CA GLU A 149 -0.37 17.85 2.77
C GLU A 149 -1.38 17.09 3.61
N ASN A 150 -1.88 15.95 3.12
CA ASN A 150 -2.80 15.10 3.87
C ASN A 150 -2.08 14.31 4.97
N LEU A 151 -0.93 13.71 4.64
CA LEU A 151 -0.10 13.00 5.63
C LEU A 151 0.36 13.88 6.79
N LEU A 152 0.60 15.16 6.52
CA LEU A 152 1.08 16.13 7.49
C LEU A 152 -0.01 17.06 8.01
N CYS A 153 -1.27 16.86 7.60
CA CYS A 153 -2.43 17.66 7.97
C CYS A 153 -2.26 19.18 7.75
N LEU A 154 -1.52 19.55 6.70
CA LEU A 154 -1.21 20.94 6.37
C LEU A 154 -2.48 21.71 6.02
N VAL A 155 -2.44 23.04 6.14
CA VAL A 155 -3.60 23.91 5.87
C VAL A 155 -4.17 23.72 4.45
N ALA A 156 -3.31 23.40 3.47
CA ALA A 156 -3.71 23.17 2.08
C ALA A 156 -4.38 21.80 1.82
N ASP A 157 -4.47 20.92 2.83
CA ASP A 157 -5.13 19.64 2.69
C ASP A 157 -6.63 19.80 2.41
N ARG A 158 -7.04 19.45 1.20
CA ARG A 158 -8.45 19.46 0.76
C ARG A 158 -9.24 18.26 1.28
N TYR A 159 -8.56 17.19 1.71
CA TYR A 159 -9.12 15.98 2.30
C TYR A 159 -9.02 16.04 3.83
N ARG A 160 -9.02 17.25 4.40
CA ARG A 160 -8.96 17.45 5.85
C ARG A 160 -10.12 16.72 6.53
N GLY A 161 -9.76 15.86 7.48
CA GLY A 161 -10.72 15.02 8.21
C GLY A 161 -10.58 13.54 7.89
N GLU A 162 -9.80 13.18 6.87
CA GLU A 162 -9.53 11.80 6.52
C GLU A 162 -8.05 11.56 6.15
N ASN A 163 -7.63 10.30 6.05
CA ASN A 163 -6.28 9.93 5.59
C ASN A 163 -6.34 9.20 4.25
N ILE A 164 -5.94 9.89 3.19
CA ILE A 164 -5.97 9.39 1.82
C ILE A 164 -5.02 8.22 1.64
N LEU A 165 -3.85 8.21 2.28
CA LEU A 165 -2.96 7.06 2.16
C LEU A 165 -3.57 5.79 2.77
N VAL A 166 -4.33 5.89 3.87
CA VAL A 166 -5.04 4.73 4.42
C VAL A 166 -6.05 4.19 3.42
N HIS A 167 -6.83 5.05 2.76
CA HIS A 167 -7.78 4.67 1.73
C HIS A 167 -7.09 3.99 0.53
N GLU A 168 -6.13 4.69 -0.08
CA GLU A 168 -5.49 4.23 -1.32
C GLU A 168 -4.58 3.00 -1.08
N PHE A 169 -4.03 2.86 0.12
CA PHE A 169 -3.29 1.67 0.48
C PHE A 169 -4.21 0.50 0.83
N ALA A 170 -5.44 0.74 1.30
CA ALA A 170 -6.43 -0.32 1.45
C ALA A 170 -6.80 -0.97 0.09
N HIS A 171 -6.90 -0.17 -0.97
CA HIS A 171 -7.03 -0.68 -2.35
C HIS A 171 -5.87 -1.60 -2.71
N ALA A 172 -4.62 -1.15 -2.50
CA ALA A 172 -3.43 -1.94 -2.80
C ALA A 172 -3.33 -3.22 -1.96
N ILE A 173 -3.66 -3.17 -0.66
CA ILE A 173 -3.69 -4.35 0.21
C ILE A 173 -4.68 -5.37 -0.34
N HIS A 174 -5.87 -4.95 -0.75
CA HIS A 174 -6.86 -5.85 -1.35
C HIS A 174 -6.37 -6.43 -2.69
N LEU A 175 -6.05 -5.57 -3.65
CA LEU A 175 -5.85 -5.97 -5.03
C LEU A 175 -4.49 -6.61 -5.30
N ILE A 176 -3.44 -6.20 -4.58
CA ILE A 176 -2.07 -6.68 -4.77
C ILE A 176 -1.70 -7.75 -3.75
N GLY A 177 -2.14 -7.58 -2.50
CA GLY A 177 -1.79 -8.45 -1.38
C GLY A 177 -2.77 -9.60 -1.17
N ILE A 178 -3.97 -9.28 -0.69
CA ILE A 178 -4.96 -10.27 -0.23
C ILE A 178 -5.40 -11.15 -1.39
N ASP A 179 -5.67 -10.61 -2.58
CA ASP A 179 -6.13 -11.40 -3.73
C ASP A 179 -5.15 -12.52 -4.13
N LEU A 180 -3.85 -12.38 -3.81
CA LEU A 180 -2.86 -13.42 -4.04
C LEU A 180 -2.90 -14.54 -2.98
N VAL A 181 -3.23 -14.20 -1.74
CA VAL A 181 -3.19 -15.12 -0.59
C VAL A 181 -4.55 -15.77 -0.35
N GLU A 182 -5.63 -15.02 -0.56
CA GLU A 182 -7.03 -15.40 -0.41
C GLU A 182 -7.85 -14.93 -1.62
N PRO A 183 -7.74 -15.59 -2.80
CA PRO A 183 -8.35 -15.13 -4.06
C PRO A 183 -9.89 -15.05 -4.05
N GLN A 184 -10.54 -15.66 -3.06
CA GLN A 184 -11.98 -15.56 -2.87
C GLN A 184 -12.43 -14.19 -2.33
N ILE A 185 -11.51 -13.38 -1.78
CA ILE A 185 -11.84 -12.10 -1.11
C ILE A 185 -12.67 -11.20 -2.01
N HIS A 186 -12.32 -11.11 -3.29
CA HIS A 186 -12.99 -10.24 -4.22
C HIS A 186 -14.46 -10.66 -4.39
N SER A 187 -14.73 -11.97 -4.52
CA SER A 187 -16.09 -12.48 -4.60
C SER A 187 -16.87 -12.33 -3.29
N GLU A 188 -16.21 -12.49 -2.14
CA GLU A 188 -16.78 -12.30 -0.80
C GLU A 188 -17.25 -10.85 -0.62
N LEU A 189 -16.39 -9.87 -0.91
CA LEU A 189 -16.69 -8.45 -0.81
C LEU A 189 -17.80 -8.02 -1.78
N ARG A 190 -17.77 -8.49 -3.04
CA ARG A 190 -18.85 -8.18 -4.00
C ARG A 190 -20.21 -8.68 -3.52
N ASN A 191 -20.28 -9.91 -3.01
CA ASN A 191 -21.53 -10.50 -2.54
C ASN A 191 -22.03 -9.82 -1.27
N LEU A 192 -21.13 -9.48 -0.35
CA LEU A 192 -21.47 -8.74 0.85
C LEU A 192 -21.99 -7.34 0.49
N HIS A 193 -21.26 -6.60 -0.34
CA HIS A 193 -21.63 -5.25 -0.79
C HIS A 193 -23.05 -5.22 -1.38
N ALA A 194 -23.35 -6.15 -2.30
CA ALA A 194 -24.70 -6.26 -2.87
C ALA A 194 -25.78 -6.56 -1.81
N SER A 195 -25.45 -7.39 -0.81
CA SER A 195 -26.37 -7.75 0.26
C SER A 195 -26.66 -6.59 1.20
N VAL A 196 -25.63 -5.83 1.62
CA VAL A 196 -25.81 -4.69 2.54
C VAL A 196 -26.50 -3.51 1.85
N LEU A 197 -26.25 -3.27 0.56
CA LEU A 197 -26.99 -2.29 -0.25
C LEU A 197 -28.48 -2.65 -0.34
N ALA A 198 -28.82 -3.93 -0.51
CA ALA A 198 -30.21 -4.38 -0.54
C ALA A 198 -30.92 -4.20 0.82
N LEU A 199 -30.16 -4.17 1.93
CA LEU A 199 -30.65 -3.82 3.27
C LEU A 199 -30.69 -2.30 3.52
N GLY A 200 -30.25 -1.50 2.55
CA GLY A 200 -30.28 -0.04 2.60
C GLY A 200 -29.08 0.61 3.29
N LEU A 201 -28.06 -0.18 3.66
CA LEU A 201 -26.77 0.33 4.13
C LEU A 201 -26.00 0.96 2.98
N TRP A 202 -25.12 1.92 3.28
CA TRP A 202 -24.21 2.59 2.33
C TRP A 202 -24.87 3.28 1.12
N ARG A 203 -26.20 3.42 1.11
CA ARG A 203 -26.91 4.15 0.06
C ARG A 203 -26.47 5.61 0.02
N ASP A 204 -26.29 6.13 -1.19
CA ASP A 204 -25.87 7.51 -1.44
C ASP A 204 -24.53 7.88 -0.75
N THR A 205 -23.63 6.89 -0.65
CA THR A 205 -22.25 7.06 -0.16
C THR A 205 -21.24 6.56 -1.20
N TYR A 206 -19.99 6.98 -1.06
CA TYR A 206 -18.89 6.52 -1.89
C TYR A 206 -18.60 5.02 -1.69
N ALA A 207 -18.67 4.55 -0.44
CA ALA A 207 -18.61 3.13 -0.09
C ALA A 207 -19.69 2.28 -0.80
N GLY A 208 -20.86 2.86 -1.07
CA GLY A 208 -21.95 2.20 -1.79
C GLY A 208 -21.77 2.15 -3.31
N SER A 209 -20.76 2.84 -3.86
CA SER A 209 -20.58 2.97 -5.31
C SER A 209 -20.12 1.67 -5.95
N ASN A 210 -19.18 0.97 -5.33
CA ASN A 210 -18.68 -0.32 -5.79
C ASN A 210 -17.95 -1.09 -4.67
N PRO A 211 -17.76 -2.41 -4.82
CA PRO A 211 -17.18 -3.27 -3.79
C PRO A 211 -15.73 -2.99 -3.41
N VAL A 212 -14.98 -2.29 -4.27
CA VAL A 212 -13.58 -1.93 -4.01
C VAL A 212 -13.54 -0.69 -3.11
N GLU A 213 -14.37 0.31 -3.37
CA GLU A 213 -14.54 1.48 -2.48
C GLU A 213 -15.21 1.10 -1.16
N TYR A 214 -16.17 0.19 -1.18
CA TYR A 214 -16.75 -0.39 0.02
C TYR A 214 -15.70 -0.93 0.99
N TRP A 215 -14.69 -1.62 0.45
CA TRP A 215 -13.57 -2.12 1.24
C TRP A 215 -12.68 -0.97 1.74
N ALA A 216 -12.27 -0.06 0.87
CA ALA A 216 -11.34 1.02 1.24
C ALA A 216 -11.93 1.97 2.27
N GLU A 217 -13.17 2.43 2.07
CA GLU A 217 -13.91 3.26 3.03
C GLU A 217 -14.11 2.55 4.37
N GLY A 218 -14.42 1.25 4.34
CA GLY A 218 -14.53 0.44 5.56
C GLY A 218 -13.20 0.34 6.32
N VAL A 219 -12.09 0.07 5.61
CA VAL A 219 -10.75 0.04 6.22
C VAL A 219 -10.36 1.41 6.77
N GLN A 220 -10.71 2.47 6.06
CA GLN A 220 -10.45 3.83 6.48
C GLN A 220 -11.21 4.17 7.77
N SER A 221 -12.49 3.79 7.89
CA SER A 221 -13.24 3.91 9.15
C SER A 221 -12.68 2.98 10.23
N TRP A 222 -12.18 1.78 9.89
CA TRP A 222 -11.52 0.89 10.85
C TRP A 222 -10.29 1.51 11.53
N PHE A 223 -9.61 2.44 10.88
CA PHE A 223 -8.50 3.19 11.44
C PHE A 223 -8.90 4.62 11.89
N ASP A 224 -10.19 4.87 12.15
CA ASP A 224 -10.76 6.19 12.52
C ASP A 224 -10.20 7.33 11.67
N ALA A 225 -10.03 7.06 10.37
CA ALA A 225 -9.35 7.92 9.42
C ALA A 225 -10.25 8.31 8.24
N ASN A 226 -11.56 8.12 8.39
CA ASN A 226 -12.56 8.50 7.41
C ASN A 226 -13.21 9.84 7.81
N GLN A 227 -13.90 10.48 6.87
CA GLN A 227 -14.45 11.81 7.06
C GLN A 227 -15.84 11.78 7.70
N GLN A 228 -16.11 12.78 8.53
CA GLN A 228 -17.45 13.13 9.00
C GLN A 228 -18.47 13.27 7.85
N PRO A 229 -19.78 13.14 8.13
CA PRO A 229 -20.82 13.10 7.10
C PRO A 229 -20.74 14.21 6.03
N GLN A 230 -20.77 13.79 4.76
CA GLN A 230 -20.86 14.64 3.59
C GLN A 230 -21.90 14.08 2.63
N ALA A 231 -22.93 14.86 2.32
CA ALA A 231 -24.04 14.39 1.49
C ALA A 231 -23.56 13.86 0.12
N GLY A 232 -23.92 12.61 -0.18
CA GLY A 232 -23.53 11.94 -1.43
C GLY A 232 -22.15 11.29 -1.41
N VAL A 233 -21.39 11.43 -0.32
CA VAL A 233 -20.02 10.89 -0.19
C VAL A 233 -19.89 10.07 1.09
N HIS A 234 -20.02 10.67 2.27
CA HIS A 234 -19.85 10.01 3.57
C HIS A 234 -21.15 10.05 4.40
N ASN A 235 -21.44 8.95 5.09
CA ASN A 235 -22.48 8.90 6.12
C ASN A 235 -21.86 9.12 7.51
N HIS A 236 -22.50 8.62 8.57
CA HIS A 236 -22.04 8.75 9.96
C HIS A 236 -20.98 7.72 10.38
N VAL A 237 -20.51 6.87 9.46
CA VAL A 237 -19.60 5.76 9.79
C VAL A 237 -18.17 6.17 9.49
N ASP A 238 -17.56 6.94 10.39
CA ASP A 238 -16.18 7.41 10.23
C ASP A 238 -15.19 6.79 11.21
N THR A 239 -15.69 6.01 12.18
CA THR A 239 -14.87 5.28 13.16
C THR A 239 -15.08 3.76 13.13
N ARG A 240 -14.13 3.02 13.73
CA ARG A 240 -14.18 1.56 13.92
C ARG A 240 -15.38 1.17 14.75
N ALA A 241 -15.70 1.97 15.76
CA ALA A 241 -16.83 1.72 16.65
C ALA A 241 -18.16 1.80 15.88
N GLU A 242 -18.36 2.88 15.11
CA GLU A 242 -19.55 3.03 14.27
C GLU A 242 -19.62 1.96 13.18
N LEU A 243 -18.49 1.58 12.58
CA LEU A 243 -18.45 0.52 11.57
C LEU A 243 -18.90 -0.83 12.15
N LYS A 244 -18.44 -1.18 13.36
CA LYS A 244 -18.87 -2.42 14.04
C LYS A 244 -20.37 -2.43 14.36
N GLU A 245 -20.96 -1.27 14.62
CA GLU A 245 -22.39 -1.14 14.87
C GLU A 245 -23.21 -1.16 13.57
N TYR A 246 -22.76 -0.42 12.56
CA TYR A 246 -23.47 -0.19 11.31
C TYR A 246 -23.38 -1.37 10.34
N ASP A 247 -22.18 -1.92 10.14
CA ASP A 247 -21.88 -3.03 9.24
C ASP A 247 -20.93 -4.06 9.88
N PRO A 248 -21.44 -4.85 10.85
CA PRO A 248 -20.64 -5.84 11.57
C PRO A 248 -20.07 -6.94 10.65
N LEU A 249 -20.67 -7.16 9.48
CA LEU A 249 -20.18 -8.15 8.51
C LEU A 249 -18.93 -7.63 7.83
N LEU A 250 -18.92 -6.38 7.36
CA LEU A 250 -17.71 -5.75 6.83
C LEU A 250 -16.62 -5.66 7.89
N SER A 251 -16.99 -5.24 9.10
CA SER A 251 -16.03 -5.10 10.20
C SER A 251 -15.32 -6.41 10.51
N THR A 252 -16.02 -7.55 10.43
CA THR A 252 -15.45 -8.89 10.63
C THR A 252 -14.44 -9.25 9.54
N ILE A 253 -14.72 -8.91 8.28
CA ILE A 253 -13.77 -9.14 7.18
C ILE A 253 -12.54 -8.25 7.34
N ILE A 254 -12.70 -6.98 7.71
CA ILE A 254 -11.57 -6.07 7.91
C ILE A 254 -10.69 -6.53 9.07
N GLU A 255 -11.30 -6.93 10.21
CA GLU A 255 -10.56 -7.44 11.37
C GLU A 255 -9.68 -8.65 11.01
N ARG A 256 -10.14 -9.52 10.11
CA ARG A 256 -9.37 -10.68 9.60
C ARG A 256 -8.04 -10.29 8.94
N PHE A 257 -7.94 -9.07 8.41
CA PHE A 257 -6.74 -8.61 7.69
C PHE A 257 -5.97 -7.52 8.41
N MET A 258 -6.66 -6.62 9.12
CA MET A 258 -6.06 -5.47 9.81
C MET A 258 -5.78 -5.75 11.29
N GLY A 259 -6.40 -6.79 11.86
CA GLY A 259 -6.38 -7.05 13.30
C GLY A 259 -7.12 -5.98 14.11
N ASP A 260 -7.05 -6.08 15.43
CA ASP A 260 -7.79 -5.23 16.37
C ASP A 260 -6.92 -4.18 17.10
N ARG A 261 -5.67 -4.01 16.67
CA ARG A 261 -4.71 -3.12 17.34
C ARG A 261 -5.23 -1.69 17.41
N ASP A 262 -4.93 -1.03 18.52
CA ASP A 262 -5.38 0.34 18.78
C ASP A 262 -4.40 1.40 18.25
N TRP A 263 -3.95 1.21 17.01
CA TRP A 263 -3.19 2.22 16.28
C TRP A 263 -4.16 3.05 15.41
N ARG A 264 -3.84 4.34 15.24
CA ARG A 264 -4.55 5.29 14.37
C ARG A 264 -3.52 6.20 13.70
N PRO A 265 -3.69 6.57 12.42
CA PRO A 265 -2.84 7.58 11.81
C PRO A 265 -3.04 8.90 12.57
N SER A 266 -1.96 9.64 12.79
CA SER A 266 -2.00 10.91 13.50
C SER A 266 -1.24 11.98 12.74
N CYS A 267 -1.72 13.22 12.84
CA CYS A 267 -1.02 14.37 12.30
C CYS A 267 0.26 14.59 13.11
N PRO A 268 1.46 14.58 12.50
CA PRO A 268 2.67 14.95 13.21
C PRO A 268 2.61 16.42 13.61
N GLY A 269 2.90 16.70 14.89
CA GLY A 269 2.95 18.05 15.46
C GLY A 269 4.07 18.94 14.92
#